data_AF-A0A1D7YUA2-F1
#
_entry.id   AF-A0A1D7YUA2-F1
#
_cell.length_a   1.000
_cell.length_b   1.000
_cell.length_c   1.000
_cell.angle_alpha   90.00
_cell.angle_beta   90.00
_cell.angle_gamma   90.00
#
_symmetry.space_group_name_H-M   'P 1'
#
loop_
_entity.id
_entity.type
_entity.pdbx_description
1 polymer ?
#
loop_
_entity_poly.entity_id
_entity_poly.type
_entity_poly.pdbx_seq_one_letter_code
_entity_poly.pdbx_strand_id
1 'polypeptide(L)'
;MQQQNGVYDLLKMLEIALEEGFPIIPRKYTVVKTKEIEALIDRIYASLPVEVQEARAFLRRREELQIEAQQKAEKIIADAQAEADRKLSEADFIKALEREGVRIRTQVQQECEEIKRKAMEEAEGIRAQATEDALKTKEGAELYAEQVLTNLEKNLTQQQQIVKNGQVYMEQLRADSYGQYDIPTSYSTERPQQTSDFVIK
;
A
#
# COMPACT_ATOMS: atom_id res chain seq x y z
N MET A 1 17.06 23.29 78.91
CA MET A 1 15.93 22.91 78.05
C MET A 1 14.71 22.82 78.94
N GLN A 2 13.75 23.75 78.82
CA GLN A 2 12.49 23.63 79.55
C GLN A 2 11.66 22.54 78.87
N GLN A 3 11.36 21.47 79.61
CA GLN A 3 10.40 20.46 79.20
C GLN A 3 9.05 21.17 79.02
N GLN A 4 8.59 21.35 77.78
CA GLN A 4 7.21 21.73 77.51
C GLN A 4 6.37 20.48 77.74
N ASN A 5 5.93 20.29 78.98
CA ASN A 5 4.91 19.31 79.31
C ASN A 5 3.59 19.87 78.77
N GLY A 6 2.88 19.10 77.94
CA GLY A 6 1.62 19.57 77.37
C GLY A 6 0.56 19.77 78.46
N VAL A 7 -0.49 20.54 78.18
CA VAL A 7 -1.64 20.71 79.09
C VAL A 7 -2.11 19.38 79.68
N TYR A 8 -2.17 18.31 78.88
CA TYR A 8 -2.58 16.98 79.34
C TYR A 8 -1.60 16.35 80.33
N ASP A 9 -0.30 16.56 80.15
CA ASP A 9 0.71 16.07 81.09
C ASP A 9 0.62 16.85 82.41
N LEU A 10 0.39 18.16 82.35
CA LEU A 10 0.21 19.01 83.54
C LEU A 10 -1.08 18.68 84.31
N LEU A 11 -2.18 18.41 83.59
CA LEU A 11 -3.44 17.94 84.16
C LEU A 11 -3.26 16.57 84.83
N LYS A 12 -2.52 15.65 84.21
CA LYS A 12 -2.22 14.34 84.77
C LYS A 12 -1.33 14.43 86.02
N MET A 13 -0.36 15.33 86.02
CA MET A 13 0.45 15.62 87.21
C MET A 13 -0.40 16.22 88.33
N LEU A 14 -1.37 17.08 87.99
CA LEU A 14 -2.34 17.61 88.95
C LEU A 14 -3.25 16.52 89.52
N GLU A 15 -3.74 15.62 88.68
CA GLU A 15 -4.53 14.45 89.08
C GLU A 15 -3.76 13.55 90.05
N ILE A 16 -2.51 13.18 89.71
CA ILE A 16 -1.63 12.39 90.58
C ILE A 16 -1.39 13.11 91.92
N ALA A 17 -1.11 14.41 91.90
CA ALA A 17 -0.88 15.19 93.11
C ALA A 17 -2.12 15.27 94.02
N LEU A 18 -3.32 15.21 93.45
CA LEU A 18 -4.58 15.14 94.20
C LEU A 18 -4.85 13.73 94.76
N GLU A 19 -4.45 12.67 94.04
CA GLU A 19 -4.58 11.27 94.48
C GLU A 19 -3.57 10.90 95.58
N GLU A 20 -2.33 11.38 95.50
CA GLU A 20 -1.26 11.10 96.47
C GLU A 20 -1.35 11.95 97.75
N GLY A 21 -2.25 12.93 97.79
CA GLY A 21 -2.47 13.78 98.96
C GLY A 21 -2.98 12.99 100.18
N PHE A 22 -2.77 13.52 101.39
CA PHE A 22 -3.15 12.83 102.62
C PHE A 22 -4.67 12.91 102.87
N PRO A 23 -5.43 11.80 102.85
CA PRO A 23 -6.87 11.85 103.06
C PRO A 23 -7.20 12.07 104.55
N ILE A 24 -7.90 13.16 104.87
CA ILE A 24 -8.46 13.38 106.22
C ILE A 24 -9.74 12.57 106.39
N ILE A 25 -10.60 12.58 105.36
CA ILE A 25 -11.77 11.71 105.30
C ILE A 25 -11.67 10.93 103.99
N PRO A 26 -11.53 9.59 104.04
CA PRO A 26 -11.44 8.77 102.85
C PRO A 26 -12.55 9.11 101.84
N ARG A 27 -12.17 9.41 100.59
CA ARG A 27 -13.06 9.79 99.48
C ARG A 27 -13.84 11.11 99.62
N LYS A 28 -13.54 11.96 100.62
CA LYS A 28 -14.24 13.26 100.80
C LYS A 28 -13.31 14.45 100.97
N TYR A 29 -12.22 14.32 101.71
CA TYR A 29 -11.27 15.41 101.93
C TYR A 29 -9.83 14.91 101.90
N THR A 30 -9.04 15.57 101.07
CA THR A 30 -7.61 15.30 100.91
C THR A 30 -6.82 16.57 101.17
N VAL A 31 -5.78 16.47 101.99
CA VAL A 31 -4.82 17.54 102.24
C VAL A 31 -3.80 17.50 101.13
N VAL A 32 -3.71 18.62 100.43
CA VAL A 32 -2.74 18.84 99.37
C VAL A 32 -1.94 20.08 99.71
N LYS A 33 -0.72 20.14 99.20
CA LYS A 33 0.11 21.34 99.33
C LYS A 33 -0.41 22.38 98.35
N THR A 34 -1.13 23.36 98.88
CA THR A 34 -1.78 24.42 98.10
C THR A 34 -0.84 25.08 97.09
N LYS A 35 0.41 25.36 97.49
CA LYS A 35 1.42 25.99 96.63
C LYS A 35 1.83 25.15 95.42
N GLU A 36 1.85 23.83 95.55
CA GLU A 36 2.20 22.92 94.45
C GLU A 36 1.03 22.83 93.44
N ILE A 37 -0.21 22.79 93.95
CA ILE A 37 -1.43 22.79 93.13
C ILE A 37 -1.62 24.12 92.38
N GLU A 38 -1.45 25.25 93.07
CA GLU A 38 -1.46 26.59 92.46
C GLU A 38 -0.46 26.68 91.31
N ALA A 39 0.78 26.21 91.52
CA ALA A 39 1.81 26.21 90.49
C ALA A 39 1.48 25.31 89.29
N LEU A 40 0.82 24.17 89.50
CA LEU A 40 0.35 23.31 88.41
C LEU A 40 -0.79 23.97 87.62
N ILE A 41 -1.74 24.60 88.29
CA ILE A 41 -2.84 25.34 87.66
C ILE A 41 -2.31 26.52 86.84
N ASP A 42 -1.38 27.30 87.37
CA ASP A 42 -0.76 28.42 86.65
C ASP A 42 -0.03 27.95 85.38
N ARG A 43 0.66 26.81 85.46
CA ARG A 43 1.32 26.20 84.30
C ARG A 43 0.31 25.72 83.25
N ILE A 44 -0.82 25.13 83.67
CA ILE A 44 -1.90 24.72 82.76
C ILE A 44 -2.48 25.94 82.04
N TYR A 45 -2.74 27.04 82.76
CA TYR A 45 -3.23 28.27 82.14
C TYR A 45 -2.21 28.90 81.18
N ALA A 46 -0.92 28.82 81.52
CA ALA A 46 0.15 29.33 80.66
C ALA A 46 0.37 28.47 79.40
N SER A 47 0.14 27.15 79.48
CA SER A 47 0.27 26.27 78.33
C SER A 47 -0.92 26.41 77.38
N LEU A 48 -2.18 26.36 77.87
CA LEU A 48 -3.41 26.32 77.06
C LEU A 48 -3.43 27.16 75.76
N PRO A 49 -3.00 28.45 75.74
CA PRO A 49 -2.92 29.23 74.51
C PRO A 49 -2.05 28.61 73.41
N VAL A 50 -0.92 27.99 73.79
CA VAL A 50 0.04 27.35 72.89
C VAL A 50 -0.56 26.11 72.26
N GLU A 51 -1.18 25.21 73.03
CA GLU A 51 -1.84 24.02 72.46
C GLU A 51 -2.98 24.40 71.51
N VAL A 52 -3.74 25.47 71.81
CA VAL A 52 -4.76 25.99 70.90
C VAL A 52 -4.15 26.52 69.60
N GLN A 53 -3.00 27.20 69.68
CA GLN A 53 -2.28 27.69 68.49
C GLN A 53 -1.75 26.53 67.63
N GLU A 54 -1.20 25.50 68.25
CA GLU A 54 -0.73 24.27 67.58
C GLU A 54 -1.89 23.52 66.91
N ALA A 55 -3.01 23.33 67.61
CA ALA A 55 -4.20 22.70 67.05
C ALA A 55 -4.72 23.46 65.81
N ARG A 56 -4.73 24.80 65.85
CA ARG A 56 -5.08 25.63 64.68
C ARG A 56 -4.09 25.45 63.53
N ALA A 57 -2.79 25.37 63.81
CA ALA A 57 -1.77 25.15 62.78
C ALA A 57 -1.92 23.75 62.14
N PHE A 58 -2.20 22.73 62.94
CA PHE A 58 -2.46 21.38 62.44
C PHE A 58 -3.71 21.33 61.55
N LEU A 59 -4.80 21.98 61.96
CA LEU A 59 -6.02 22.06 61.15
C LEU A 59 -5.77 22.76 59.80
N ARG A 60 -5.04 23.88 59.78
CA ARG A 60 -4.65 24.56 58.53
C ARG A 60 -3.82 23.64 57.64
N ARG A 61 -2.80 22.97 58.19
CA ARG A 61 -1.96 22.05 57.42
C ARG A 61 -2.76 20.88 56.84
N ARG A 62 -3.75 20.36 57.59
CA ARG A 62 -4.65 19.32 57.09
C ARG A 62 -5.51 19.83 55.93
N GLU A 63 -6.03 21.05 56.04
CA GLU A 63 -6.81 21.69 54.97
C GLU A 63 -5.96 21.92 53.71
N GLU A 64 -4.74 22.43 53.87
CA GLU A 64 -3.76 22.58 52.78
C GLU A 64 -3.48 21.25 52.07
N LEU A 65 -3.19 20.19 52.83
CA LEU A 65 -2.95 18.86 52.29
C LEU A 65 -4.18 18.30 51.56
N GLN A 66 -5.38 18.56 52.09
CA GLN A 66 -6.62 18.13 51.46
C GLN A 66 -6.84 18.83 50.13
N ILE A 67 -6.59 20.15 50.07
CA ILE A 67 -6.68 20.93 48.83
C ILE A 67 -5.65 20.43 47.81
N GLU A 68 -4.40 20.21 48.23
CA GLU A 68 -3.35 19.70 47.34
C GLU A 68 -3.70 18.30 46.80
N ALA A 69 -4.20 17.41 47.66
CA ALA A 69 -4.64 16.08 47.25
C ALA A 69 -5.81 16.14 46.27
N GLN A 70 -6.79 17.03 46.51
CA GLN A 70 -7.93 17.24 45.63
C GLN A 70 -7.48 17.76 44.25
N GLN A 71 -6.62 18.77 44.21
CA GLN A 71 -6.07 19.31 42.97
C GLN A 71 -5.28 18.25 42.18
N LYS A 72 -4.49 17.43 42.87
CA LYS A 72 -3.77 16.31 42.23
C LYS A 72 -4.73 15.28 41.65
N ALA A 73 -5.77 14.91 42.38
CA ALA A 73 -6.78 13.96 41.90
C ALA A 73 -7.51 14.50 40.67
N GLU A 74 -7.93 15.76 40.70
CA GLU A 74 -8.57 16.44 39.55
C GLU A 74 -7.66 16.48 38.33
N LYS A 75 -6.37 16.79 38.54
CA LYS A 75 -5.38 16.77 37.46
C LYS A 75 -5.22 15.36 36.86
N ILE A 76 -5.09 14.32 37.69
CA ILE A 76 -4.96 12.94 37.21
C ILE A 76 -6.18 12.54 36.38
N ILE A 77 -7.39 12.90 36.83
CA ILE A 77 -8.63 12.62 36.09
C ILE A 77 -8.63 13.36 34.75
N ALA A 78 -8.28 14.65 34.74
CA ALA A 78 -8.23 15.45 33.52
C ALA A 78 -7.21 14.91 32.51
N ASP A 79 -6.00 14.56 32.98
CA ASP A 79 -4.94 13.99 32.14
C ASP A 79 -5.37 12.63 31.58
N ALA A 80 -6.00 11.77 32.40
CA ALA A 80 -6.50 10.48 31.97
C ALA A 80 -7.64 10.59 30.94
N GLN A 81 -8.56 11.54 31.13
CA GLN A 81 -9.63 11.83 30.16
C GLN A 81 -9.05 12.34 28.84
N ALA A 82 -8.12 13.30 28.88
CA ALA A 82 -7.47 13.81 27.69
C ALA A 82 -6.69 12.72 26.92
N GLU A 83 -6.03 11.80 27.64
CA GLU A 83 -5.34 10.67 27.01
C GLU A 83 -6.33 9.66 26.41
N ALA A 84 -7.44 9.38 27.09
CA ALA A 84 -8.49 8.50 26.58
C ALA A 84 -9.11 9.05 25.29
N ASP A 85 -9.42 10.35 25.25
CA ASP A 85 -9.96 11.03 24.07
C ASP A 85 -8.99 10.99 22.89
N ARG A 86 -7.68 11.20 23.15
CA ARG A 86 -6.64 11.07 22.12
C ARG A 86 -6.58 9.66 21.55
N LYS A 87 -6.57 8.64 22.41
CA LYS A 87 -6.54 7.22 21.99
C LYS A 87 -7.78 6.84 21.19
N LEU A 88 -8.96 7.32 21.60
CA LEU A 88 -10.19 7.06 20.87
C LEU A 88 -10.16 7.72 19.48
N SER A 89 -9.73 8.98 19.40
CA SER A 89 -9.56 9.68 18.13
C SER A 89 -8.55 8.99 17.21
N GLU A 90 -7.44 8.47 17.75
CA GLU A 90 -6.45 7.71 16.99
C GLU A 90 -7.04 6.39 16.49
N ALA A 91 -7.78 5.66 17.33
CA ALA A 91 -8.44 4.43 16.93
C ALA A 91 -9.48 4.64 15.81
N ASP A 92 -10.27 5.70 15.90
CA ASP A 92 -11.24 6.07 14.86
C ASP A 92 -10.53 6.45 13.56
N PHE A 93 -9.42 7.18 13.64
CA PHE A 93 -8.58 7.50 12.48
C PHE A 93 -8.01 6.24 11.82
N ILE A 94 -7.43 5.31 12.58
CA ILE A 94 -6.88 4.06 12.05
C ILE A 94 -7.98 3.24 11.38
N LYS A 95 -9.15 3.12 12.00
CA LYS A 95 -10.29 2.40 11.41
C LYS A 95 -10.78 3.03 10.10
N ALA A 96 -10.78 4.37 10.03
CA ALA A 96 -11.10 5.08 8.79
C ALA A 96 -10.05 4.84 7.71
N LEU A 97 -8.77 4.89 8.08
CA LEU A 97 -7.64 4.63 7.19
C LEU A 97 -7.66 3.19 6.64
N GLU A 98 -7.95 2.20 7.48
CA GLU A 98 -8.08 0.80 7.07
C GLU A 98 -9.21 0.60 6.06
N ARG A 99 -10.37 1.22 6.31
CA ARG A 99 -11.51 1.19 5.37
C ARG A 99 -11.14 1.79 4.02
N GLU A 100 -10.46 2.93 4.03
CA GLU A 100 -10.03 3.59 2.81
C GLU A 100 -8.96 2.78 2.08
N GLY A 101 -8.03 2.16 2.81
CA GLY A 101 -7.02 1.25 2.26
C GLY A 101 -7.64 0.02 1.60
N VAL A 102 -8.68 -0.57 2.20
CA VAL A 102 -9.45 -1.66 1.58
C VAL A 102 -10.16 -1.16 0.32
N ARG A 103 -10.82 0.00 0.39
CA ARG A 103 -11.52 0.60 -0.75
C ARG A 103 -10.59 0.80 -1.95
N ILE A 104 -9.43 1.42 -1.72
CA ILE A 104 -8.41 1.66 -2.75
C ILE A 104 -7.90 0.33 -3.32
N ARG A 105 -7.59 -0.65 -2.46
CA ARG A 105 -7.11 -1.96 -2.91
C ARG A 105 -8.14 -2.64 -3.82
N THR A 106 -9.40 -2.66 -3.42
CA THR A 106 -10.48 -3.26 -4.21
C THR A 106 -10.67 -2.52 -5.54
N GLN A 107 -10.64 -1.18 -5.52
CA GLN A 107 -10.74 -0.37 -6.72
C GLN A 107 -9.59 -0.68 -7.70
N VAL A 108 -8.34 -0.69 -7.21
CA VAL A 108 -7.17 -1.01 -8.04
C VAL A 108 -7.26 -2.44 -8.60
N GLN A 109 -7.72 -3.41 -7.81
CA GLN A 109 -7.91 -4.78 -8.30
C GLN A 109 -8.94 -4.86 -9.42
N GLN A 110 -10.07 -4.15 -9.28
CA GLN A 110 -11.10 -4.10 -10.31
C GLN A 110 -10.58 -3.42 -11.59
N GLU A 111 -9.92 -2.27 -11.45
CA GLU A 111 -9.33 -1.55 -12.58
C GLU A 111 -8.26 -2.38 -13.30
N CYS A 112 -7.40 -3.09 -12.57
CA CYS A 112 -6.41 -3.99 -13.15
C CYS A 112 -7.05 -5.15 -13.93
N GLU A 113 -8.07 -5.80 -13.38
CA GLU A 113 -8.78 -6.87 -14.09
C GLU A 113 -9.53 -6.35 -15.32
N GLU A 114 -10.10 -5.15 -15.25
CA GLU A 114 -10.72 -4.51 -16.42
C GLU A 114 -9.70 -4.19 -17.53
N ILE A 115 -8.54 -3.63 -17.16
CA ILE A 115 -7.46 -3.33 -18.12
C ILE A 115 -6.98 -4.63 -18.76
N LYS A 116 -6.73 -5.67 -17.95
CA LYS A 116 -6.31 -6.98 -18.43
C LYS A 116 -7.33 -7.58 -19.39
N ARG A 117 -8.62 -7.51 -19.06
CA ARG A 117 -9.71 -7.99 -19.94
C ARG A 117 -9.73 -7.25 -21.27
N LYS A 118 -9.67 -5.91 -21.24
CA LYS A 118 -9.65 -5.09 -22.46
C LYS A 118 -8.43 -5.39 -23.33
N ALA A 119 -7.25 -5.52 -22.72
CA ALA A 119 -6.03 -5.86 -23.44
C ALA A 119 -6.09 -7.26 -24.07
N MET A 120 -6.69 -8.23 -23.37
CA MET A 120 -6.90 -9.58 -23.93
C MET A 120 -7.87 -9.56 -25.12
N GLU A 121 -9.01 -8.85 -24.98
CA GLU A 121 -10.01 -8.70 -26.05
C GLU A 121 -9.41 -8.00 -27.28
N GLU A 122 -8.63 -6.94 -27.09
CA GLU A 122 -7.93 -6.24 -28.17
C GLU A 122 -6.89 -7.14 -28.85
N ALA A 123 -6.10 -7.88 -28.08
CA ALA A 123 -5.13 -8.82 -28.62
C ALA A 123 -5.79 -9.95 -29.43
N GLU A 124 -6.93 -10.47 -28.95
CA GLU A 124 -7.73 -11.46 -29.69
C GLU A 124 -8.30 -10.87 -30.99
N GLY A 125 -8.80 -9.63 -30.95
CA GLY A 125 -9.27 -8.91 -32.14
C GLY A 125 -8.18 -8.72 -33.19
N ILE A 126 -6.99 -8.26 -32.78
CA ILE A 126 -5.84 -8.10 -33.68
C ILE A 126 -5.44 -9.45 -34.29
N ARG A 127 -5.41 -10.52 -33.49
CA ARG A 127 -5.08 -11.87 -33.99
C ARG A 127 -6.11 -12.37 -34.99
N ALA A 128 -7.39 -12.21 -34.71
CA ALA A 128 -8.47 -12.61 -35.62
C ALA A 128 -8.37 -11.85 -36.96
N GLN A 129 -8.20 -10.53 -36.90
CA GLN A 129 -8.03 -9.69 -38.10
C GLN A 129 -6.80 -10.12 -38.91
N ALA A 130 -5.65 -10.29 -38.26
CA ALA A 130 -4.43 -10.71 -38.93
C ALA A 130 -4.58 -12.09 -39.60
N THR A 131 -5.30 -13.03 -38.97
CA THR A 131 -5.57 -14.33 -39.59
C THR A 131 -6.49 -14.22 -40.80
N GLU A 132 -7.51 -13.37 -40.74
CA GLU A 132 -8.42 -13.14 -41.85
C GLU A 132 -7.70 -12.49 -43.05
N ASP A 133 -6.88 -11.48 -42.79
CA ASP A 133 -6.11 -10.78 -43.82
C ASP A 133 -5.07 -11.70 -44.47
N ALA A 134 -4.43 -12.57 -43.68
CA ALA A 134 -3.52 -13.59 -44.17
C ALA A 134 -4.24 -14.59 -45.09
N LEU A 135 -5.46 -15.02 -44.74
CA LEU A 135 -6.27 -15.91 -45.58
C LEU A 135 -6.66 -15.23 -46.89
N LYS A 136 -7.19 -14.00 -46.85
CA LYS A 136 -7.53 -13.24 -48.06
C LYS A 136 -6.34 -13.04 -48.98
N THR A 137 -5.18 -12.72 -48.41
CA THR A 137 -3.94 -12.54 -49.17
C THR A 137 -3.52 -13.84 -49.85
N LYS A 138 -3.59 -14.96 -49.12
CA LYS A 138 -3.27 -16.29 -49.66
C LYS A 138 -4.22 -16.66 -50.80
N GLU A 139 -5.53 -16.53 -50.61
CA GLU A 139 -6.54 -16.82 -51.63
C GLU A 139 -6.35 -15.95 -52.88
N GLY A 140 -6.09 -14.64 -52.72
CA GLY A 140 -5.80 -13.75 -53.83
C GLY A 140 -4.53 -14.13 -54.59
N ALA A 141 -3.49 -14.56 -53.89
CA ALA A 141 -2.25 -15.05 -54.52
C ALA A 141 -2.45 -16.37 -55.27
N GLU A 142 -3.26 -17.29 -54.73
CA GLU A 142 -3.63 -18.56 -55.38
C GLU A 142 -4.41 -18.32 -56.67
N LEU A 143 -5.42 -17.45 -56.64
CA LEU A 143 -6.19 -17.05 -57.82
C LEU A 143 -5.31 -16.41 -58.90
N TYR A 144 -4.40 -15.51 -58.50
CA TYR A 144 -3.46 -14.90 -59.43
C TYR A 144 -2.53 -15.93 -60.07
N ALA A 145 -1.99 -16.88 -59.28
CA ALA A 145 -1.15 -17.95 -59.80
C ALA A 145 -1.90 -18.82 -60.81
N GLU A 146 -3.16 -19.19 -60.53
CA GLU A 146 -4.00 -19.94 -61.45
C GLU A 146 -4.22 -19.18 -62.78
N GLN A 147 -4.50 -17.89 -62.70
CA GLN A 147 -4.69 -17.05 -63.89
C GLN A 147 -3.41 -16.98 -64.74
N VAL A 148 -2.25 -16.79 -64.11
CA VAL A 148 -0.95 -16.78 -64.81
C VAL A 148 -0.68 -18.12 -65.47
N LEU A 149 -0.91 -19.23 -64.77
CA LEU A 149 -0.70 -20.58 -65.31
C LEU A 149 -1.64 -20.86 -66.49
N THR A 150 -2.92 -20.48 -66.39
CA THR A 150 -3.89 -20.63 -67.48
C THR A 150 -3.50 -19.82 -68.72
N ASN A 151 -3.01 -18.59 -68.51
CA ASN A 151 -2.53 -17.75 -69.62
C ASN A 151 -1.27 -18.34 -70.27
N LEU A 152 -0.36 -18.88 -69.47
CA LEU A 152 0.84 -19.54 -69.97
C LEU A 152 0.49 -20.80 -70.79
N GLU A 153 -0.45 -21.62 -70.32
CA GLU A 153 -0.95 -22.79 -71.04
C GLU A 153 -1.53 -22.41 -72.41
N LYS A 154 -2.39 -21.38 -72.46
CA LYS A 154 -2.95 -20.87 -73.72
C LYS A 154 -1.85 -20.43 -74.69
N ASN A 155 -0.87 -19.66 -74.21
CA ASN A 155 0.24 -19.19 -75.03
C ASN A 155 1.09 -20.36 -75.57
N LEU A 156 1.42 -21.33 -74.73
CA LEU A 156 2.19 -22.51 -75.15
C LEU A 156 1.43 -23.35 -76.18
N THR A 157 0.13 -23.55 -75.99
CA THR A 157 -0.73 -24.26 -76.94
C THR A 157 -0.76 -23.56 -78.30
N GLN A 158 -0.89 -22.22 -78.30
CA GLN A 158 -0.84 -21.43 -79.52
C GLN A 158 0.51 -21.58 -80.24
N GLN A 159 1.62 -21.47 -79.51
CA GLN A 159 2.96 -21.64 -80.09
C GLN A 159 3.17 -23.06 -80.64
N GLN A 160 2.70 -24.09 -79.93
CA GLN A 160 2.76 -25.47 -80.41
C GLN A 160 1.95 -25.66 -81.70
N GLN A 161 0.78 -25.04 -81.81
CA GLN A 161 -0.01 -25.09 -83.04
C GLN A 161 0.72 -24.41 -84.21
N ILE A 162 1.38 -23.28 -83.98
CA ILE A 162 2.20 -22.60 -85.00
C ILE A 162 3.34 -23.51 -85.47
N VAL A 163 4.07 -24.13 -84.54
CA VAL A 163 5.16 -25.07 -84.88
C VAL A 163 4.62 -26.26 -85.67
N LYS A 164 3.50 -26.85 -85.25
CA LYS A 164 2.87 -27.98 -85.94
C LYS A 164 2.43 -27.61 -87.36
N ASN A 165 1.82 -26.45 -87.54
CA ASN A 165 1.46 -25.93 -88.85
C ASN A 165 2.70 -25.72 -89.73
N GLY A 166 3.78 -25.17 -89.17
CA GLY A 166 5.06 -25.00 -89.86
C GLY A 166 5.71 -26.32 -90.28
N GLN A 167 5.66 -27.35 -89.41
CA GLN A 167 6.12 -28.70 -89.73
C GLN A 167 5.32 -29.32 -90.89
N VAL A 168 3.99 -29.19 -90.87
CA VAL A 168 3.12 -29.66 -91.96
C VAL A 168 3.44 -28.94 -93.27
N TYR A 169 3.63 -27.62 -93.22
CA TYR A 169 4.01 -26.83 -94.40
C TYR A 169 5.36 -27.27 -94.99
N MET A 170 6.35 -27.54 -94.14
CA MET A 170 7.66 -28.06 -94.58
C MET A 170 7.57 -29.48 -95.16
N GLU A 171 6.71 -30.33 -94.60
CA GLU A 171 6.46 -31.68 -95.15
C GLU A 171 5.78 -31.60 -96.52
N GLN A 172 4.83 -30.68 -96.71
CA GLN A 172 4.23 -30.39 -98.01
C GLN A 172 5.27 -29.89 -99.02
N LEU A 173 6.13 -28.94 -98.62
CA LEU A 173 7.23 -28.49 -99.47
C LEU A 173 8.22 -29.61 -99.80
N ARG A 174 8.49 -30.53 -98.88
CA ARG A 174 9.30 -31.72 -99.18
C ARG A 174 8.60 -32.61 -100.20
N ALA A 175 7.32 -32.90 -100.01
CA ALA A 175 6.53 -33.69 -100.95
C ALA A 175 6.50 -33.06 -102.36
N ASP A 176 6.38 -31.73 -102.44
CA ASP A 176 6.42 -30.98 -103.71
C ASP A 176 7.84 -30.93 -104.31
N SER A 177 8.88 -30.81 -103.48
CA SER A 177 10.28 -30.81 -103.91
C SER A 177 10.78 -32.17 -104.45
N TYR A 178 10.17 -33.30 -104.05
CA TYR A 178 10.48 -34.60 -104.65
C TYR A 178 9.90 -34.78 -106.06
N GLY A 179 9.12 -33.81 -106.56
CA GLY A 179 8.64 -33.78 -107.95
C GLY A 179 9.59 -33.12 -108.96
N GLN A 180 10.64 -32.43 -108.53
CA GLN A 180 11.37 -31.54 -109.44
C GLN A 180 12.84 -31.31 -109.07
N TYR A 181 13.72 -32.31 -109.27
CA TYR A 181 15.14 -32.08 -109.54
C TYR A 181 15.69 -33.14 -110.49
N ASP A 182 15.81 -32.76 -111.76
CA ASP A 182 16.73 -33.37 -112.73
C ASP A 182 18.02 -32.54 -112.71
N ILE A 183 19.18 -33.19 -112.62
CA ILE A 183 20.50 -32.56 -112.42
C ILE A 183 21.24 -32.49 -113.75
N PRO A 184 21.89 -31.35 -114.07
CA PRO A 184 23.21 -31.47 -114.70
C PRO A 184 24.31 -30.63 -114.02
N THR A 185 25.45 -31.28 -113.89
CA THR A 185 26.78 -30.81 -113.47
C THR A 185 27.40 -29.72 -114.35
N SER A 186 28.07 -28.74 -113.74
CA SER A 186 29.47 -28.36 -114.06
C SER A 186 30.07 -27.34 -113.07
N TYR A 187 31.37 -27.52 -112.80
CA TYR A 187 32.39 -26.77 -112.01
C TYR A 187 32.22 -25.23 -111.97
N SER A 188 32.70 -24.46 -110.98
CA SER A 188 34.07 -24.43 -110.40
C SER A 188 34.17 -23.56 -109.13
N THR A 189 35.20 -23.87 -108.34
CA THR A 189 35.79 -23.20 -107.17
C THR A 189 35.99 -21.68 -107.26
N GLU A 190 35.72 -20.96 -106.15
CA GLU A 190 36.69 -20.11 -105.41
C GLU A 190 36.09 -19.53 -104.11
N ARG A 191 36.90 -19.50 -103.04
CA ARG A 191 36.70 -18.88 -101.70
C ARG A 191 36.92 -17.35 -101.80
N PRO A 192 36.50 -16.46 -100.86
CA PRO A 192 36.87 -16.56 -99.44
C PRO A 192 35.94 -15.92 -98.37
N GLN A 193 36.38 -16.12 -97.12
CA GLN A 193 36.02 -15.58 -95.80
C GLN A 193 35.38 -14.17 -95.71
N GLN A 194 34.48 -14.00 -94.73
CA GLN A 194 34.34 -12.84 -93.80
C GLN A 194 33.29 -13.20 -92.71
N THR A 195 33.66 -13.42 -91.45
CA THR A 195 33.78 -12.49 -90.28
C THR A 195 32.47 -11.81 -89.80
N SER A 196 32.40 -11.62 -88.47
CA SER A 196 31.49 -10.76 -87.68
C SER A 196 30.12 -11.36 -87.30
N ASP A 197 29.57 -11.20 -86.10
CA ASP A 197 29.96 -10.42 -84.92
C ASP A 197 29.14 -10.96 -83.73
N PHE A 198 29.69 -10.98 -82.50
CA PHE A 198 28.87 -11.19 -81.30
C PHE A 198 29.29 -10.20 -80.21
N VAL A 199 28.43 -9.20 -79.97
CA VAL A 199 28.53 -8.25 -78.86
C VAL A 199 27.50 -8.63 -77.81
N ILE A 200 27.96 -8.81 -76.57
CA ILE A 200 27.16 -9.03 -75.37
C ILE A 200 26.58 -7.71 -74.87
N LYS A 201 25.30 -7.73 -74.49
CA LYS A 201 24.77 -6.92 -73.38
C LYS A 201 23.84 -7.77 -72.53
#